data_AF-A0A657PYH7-F1
#
_entry.id   AF-A0A657PYH7-F1
#
_cell.length_a   1.000
_cell.length_b   1.000
_cell.length_c   1.000
_cell.angle_alpha   90.00
_cell.angle_beta   90.00
_cell.angle_gamma   90.00
#
_symmetry.space_group_name_H-M   'P 1'
#
loop_
_entity.id
_entity.type
_entity.pdbx_description
1 polymer ?
#
loop_
_entity_poly.entity_id
_entity_poly.type
_entity_poly.pdbx_seq_one_letter_code
_entity_poly.pdbx_strand_id
1 'polypeptide(L)'
;MGLKEFQKAIRSCYSDYNVAGFLKALSDFKKEPDFKRYYRKLVQQQKITPGTTDVTAVVNALVRELEQAGPEASALMPGNNFYDIAEYLKLHFNSAVSEAYLETQMPGEFVLRAREGVVDGGGKRLTETMVEQYKQELMRLDVCRDALSDALENCSHFPRERCIMLSKSLSKLFQHLKELPQHDERLKSLVGRVVELGGVNSKVKMAFLADSDQTLAFVFFQRCLEQGTEPTFLQMAAFHVAVKRLFGFIKEGQLLTEEEFKLYWGAVRRFLNYRSPVAVATEARPILVETLEQIGSDHKALMKRLSETFVEEYQSAEDLMMVRYRVIETELLYTKEYLARIQSEENISDEQDKRIELAAEKVCFLQDIFPTPGWKMELAHSANMLDLERSAFGVSAEITPKQLTDWIRIYAILFSNSDLVEQTDKEINFLVMRQLISNLTTYHLVQNITQLKRMVNTLLAASTEDVVDRIHLFHEALKIKLLGLIHPTQGNRKTFQAMIDELGFIKDEKTQYLIADTFKGFQHIADAFTEVANDYFIKDQAALHKESQELYNDICNQCMRGMLVRNKHRRVKRKPGKGDSSSKPWFSRVFAS
;
A
#
# COMPACT_ATOMS: atom_id res chain seq x y z
N MET A 1 23.57 -2.14 56.15
CA MET A 1 23.66 -3.06 54.99
C MET A 1 25.10 -3.10 54.49
N GLY A 2 25.76 -4.26 54.57
CA GLY A 2 27.14 -4.42 54.09
C GLY A 2 27.22 -4.48 52.55
N LEU A 3 28.41 -4.27 51.96
CA LEU A 3 28.59 -4.25 50.49
C LEU A 3 28.06 -5.51 49.77
N LYS A 4 28.27 -6.71 50.33
CA LYS A 4 27.76 -7.97 49.74
C LYS A 4 26.24 -8.05 49.75
N GLU A 5 25.60 -7.59 50.83
CA GLU A 5 24.14 -7.54 50.94
C GLU A 5 23.55 -6.53 49.95
N PHE A 6 24.21 -5.38 49.78
CA PHE A 6 23.84 -4.38 48.78
C PHE A 6 23.93 -4.95 47.36
N GLN A 7 25.04 -5.60 47.01
CA GLN A 7 25.22 -6.22 45.68
C GLN A 7 24.15 -7.29 45.40
N LYS A 8 23.82 -8.13 46.39
CA LYS A 8 22.74 -9.11 46.28
C LYS A 8 21.37 -8.44 46.08
N ALA A 9 21.10 -7.37 46.83
CA ALA A 9 19.84 -6.63 46.75
C ALA A 9 19.66 -5.92 45.40
N ILE A 10 20.68 -5.23 44.89
CA ILE A 10 20.60 -4.58 43.57
C ILE A 10 20.50 -5.59 42.43
N ARG A 11 21.16 -6.75 42.54
CA ARG A 11 21.07 -7.84 41.54
C ARG A 11 19.65 -8.40 41.48
N SER A 12 19.06 -8.76 42.63
CA SER A 12 17.65 -9.19 42.69
C SER A 12 16.70 -8.11 42.15
N CYS A 13 16.91 -6.84 42.52
CA CYS A 13 16.09 -5.76 41.98
C CYS A 13 16.27 -5.56 40.47
N TYR A 14 17.45 -5.81 39.91
CA TYR A 14 17.67 -5.72 38.47
C TYR A 14 16.96 -6.87 37.73
N SER A 15 17.07 -8.10 38.23
CA SER A 15 16.41 -9.28 37.64
C SER A 15 14.89 -9.15 37.61
N ASP A 16 14.29 -8.59 38.67
CA ASP A 16 12.84 -8.38 38.77
C ASP A 16 12.36 -7.06 38.13
N TYR A 17 13.25 -6.36 37.41
CA TYR A 17 13.02 -5.02 36.86
C TYR A 17 12.51 -4.01 37.91
N ASN A 18 12.90 -4.22 39.17
CA ASN A 18 12.52 -3.44 40.34
C ASN A 18 13.29 -2.13 40.52
N VAL A 19 13.09 -1.19 39.60
CA VAL A 19 13.73 0.14 39.62
C VAL A 19 13.51 0.89 40.95
N ALA A 20 12.29 0.83 41.50
CA ALA A 20 11.97 1.51 42.75
C ALA A 20 12.76 0.94 43.94
N GLY A 21 12.82 -0.40 44.03
CA GLY A 21 13.62 -1.12 45.03
C GLY A 21 15.12 -0.88 44.85
N PHE A 22 15.59 -0.87 43.61
CA PHE A 22 16.99 -0.58 43.26
C PHE A 22 17.41 0.82 43.74
N LEU A 23 16.60 1.85 43.42
CA LEU A 23 16.85 3.22 43.85
C LEU A 23 16.79 3.36 45.38
N LYS A 24 15.91 2.60 46.05
CA LYS A 24 15.82 2.57 47.51
C LYS A 24 17.07 1.93 48.12
N ALA A 25 17.48 0.75 47.64
CA ALA A 25 18.68 0.06 48.10
C ALA A 25 19.93 0.95 47.93
N LEU A 26 20.04 1.67 46.81
CA LEU A 26 21.09 2.65 46.59
C LEU A 26 21.02 3.81 47.59
N SER A 27 19.82 4.35 47.86
CA SER A 27 19.64 5.42 48.83
C SER A 27 19.95 5.01 50.27
N ASP A 28 19.66 3.76 50.63
CA ASP A 28 19.93 3.22 51.96
C ASP A 28 21.44 2.93 52.10
N PHE A 29 22.06 2.32 51.10
CA PHE A 29 23.51 2.07 51.08
C PHE A 29 24.32 3.37 51.10
N LYS A 30 23.85 4.45 50.47
CA LYS A 30 24.50 5.78 50.52
C LYS A 30 24.72 6.30 51.95
N LYS A 31 23.93 5.86 52.93
CA LYS A 31 24.06 6.25 54.34
C LYS A 31 25.09 5.43 55.11
N GLU A 32 25.58 4.33 54.52
CA GLU A 32 26.49 3.39 55.15
C GLU A 32 27.96 3.80 54.98
N PRO A 33 28.85 3.47 55.94
CA PRO A 33 30.27 3.82 55.87
C PRO A 33 30.99 3.17 54.67
N ASP A 34 30.57 1.97 54.27
CA ASP A 34 31.14 1.22 53.13
C ASP A 34 30.93 1.90 51.78
N PHE A 35 29.90 2.76 51.66
CA PHE A 35 29.59 3.46 50.42
C PHE A 35 30.74 4.36 49.97
N LYS A 36 31.41 5.06 50.89
CA LYS A 36 32.55 5.95 50.53
C LYS A 36 33.70 5.15 49.91
N ARG A 37 33.98 3.96 50.44
CA ARG A 37 35.03 3.07 49.91
C ARG A 37 34.67 2.54 48.53
N TYR A 38 33.41 2.13 48.36
CA TYR A 38 32.91 1.61 47.10
C TYR A 38 32.80 2.69 46.01
N TYR A 39 32.33 3.90 46.35
CA TYR A 39 32.29 5.04 45.44
C TYR A 39 33.69 5.43 44.95
N ARG A 40 34.69 5.48 45.84
CA ARG A 40 36.09 5.73 45.44
C ARG A 40 36.61 4.68 44.46
N LYS A 41 36.26 3.41 44.66
CA LYS A 41 36.59 2.33 43.71
C LYS A 41 35.98 2.59 42.33
N LEU A 42 34.69 2.95 42.27
CA LEU A 42 34.01 3.25 41.00
C LEU A 42 34.64 4.45 40.26
N VAL A 43 35.07 5.47 41.00
CA VAL A 43 35.79 6.63 40.44
C VAL A 43 37.18 6.23 39.94
N GLN A 44 37.93 5.44 40.70
CA GLN A 44 39.26 4.93 40.30
C GLN A 44 39.19 4.06 39.03
N GLN A 45 38.11 3.30 38.87
CA GLN A 45 37.84 2.48 37.69
C GLN A 45 37.28 3.29 36.50
N GLN A 46 37.23 4.63 36.60
CA GLN A 46 36.66 5.52 35.58
C GLN A 46 35.19 5.20 35.20
N LYS A 47 34.46 4.48 36.06
CA LYS A 47 33.04 4.17 35.84
C LYS A 47 32.12 5.35 36.18
N ILE A 48 32.60 6.26 37.04
CA ILE A 48 31.89 7.48 37.43
C ILE A 48 32.91 8.62 37.51
N THR A 49 32.53 9.80 37.06
CA THR A 49 33.33 11.03 37.18
C THR A 49 33.52 11.45 38.65
N PRO A 50 34.69 12.00 39.03
CA PRO A 50 34.92 12.52 40.38
C PRO A 50 33.94 13.65 40.71
N GLY A 51 33.28 13.57 41.86
CA GLY A 51 32.36 14.62 42.34
C GLY A 51 30.93 14.54 41.79
N THR A 52 30.59 13.50 41.01
CA THR A 52 29.23 13.35 40.47
C THR A 52 28.21 13.13 41.57
N THR A 53 27.26 14.06 41.68
CA THR A 53 26.06 13.98 42.56
C THR A 53 24.85 13.36 41.86
N ASP A 54 24.95 13.13 40.54
CA ASP A 54 23.88 12.56 39.75
C ASP A 54 23.66 11.08 40.08
N VAL A 55 22.49 10.78 40.62
CA VAL A 55 22.04 9.42 40.95
C VAL A 55 22.01 8.55 39.69
N THR A 56 21.68 9.11 38.53
CA THR A 56 21.55 8.33 37.29
C THR A 56 22.91 7.82 36.78
N ALA A 57 23.98 8.60 36.92
CA ALA A 57 25.33 8.17 36.61
C ALA A 57 25.80 7.00 37.50
N VAL A 58 25.45 7.04 38.79
CA VAL A 58 25.75 5.94 39.73
C VAL A 58 24.95 4.69 39.36
N VAL A 59 23.67 4.82 39.02
CA VAL A 59 22.84 3.69 38.57
C VAL A 59 23.43 3.06 37.29
N ASN A 60 23.85 3.87 36.32
CA ASN A 60 24.46 3.38 35.08
C ASN A 60 25.72 2.54 35.36
N ALA A 61 26.62 3.03 36.21
CA ALA A 61 27.81 2.29 36.60
C ALA A 61 27.48 0.94 37.27
N LEU A 62 26.44 0.89 38.10
CA LEU A 62 26.00 -0.33 38.78
C LEU A 62 25.35 -1.34 37.83
N VAL A 63 24.49 -0.88 36.93
CA VAL A 63 23.86 -1.73 35.93
C VAL A 63 24.90 -2.36 35.02
N ARG A 64 25.89 -1.57 34.55
CA ARG A 64 27.03 -2.10 33.78
C ARG A 64 27.86 -3.12 34.56
N GLU A 65 28.05 -2.92 35.87
CA GLU A 65 28.71 -3.93 36.72
C GLU A 65 27.92 -5.23 36.80
N LEU A 66 26.59 -5.16 36.85
CA LEU A 66 25.73 -6.34 36.87
C LEU A 66 25.76 -7.08 35.53
N GLU A 67 25.70 -6.34 34.42
CA GLU A 67 25.81 -6.88 33.06
C GLU A 67 27.17 -7.56 32.82
N GLN A 68 28.26 -6.97 33.32
CA GLN A 68 29.62 -7.52 33.19
C GLN A 68 29.91 -8.69 34.14
N ALA A 69 29.25 -8.75 35.30
CA ALA A 69 29.51 -9.80 36.29
C ALA A 69 29.01 -11.18 35.83
N GLY A 70 28.18 -11.24 34.79
CA GLY A 70 27.52 -12.46 34.32
C GLY A 70 26.61 -13.08 35.38
N PRO A 71 25.71 -13.99 34.99
CA PRO A 71 24.97 -14.80 35.96
C PRO A 71 25.94 -15.72 36.71
N GLU A 72 25.85 -15.76 38.04
CA GLU A 72 26.44 -16.86 38.82
C GLU A 72 25.71 -18.15 38.41
N ALA A 73 26.38 -18.96 37.59
CA ALA A 73 26.11 -20.36 37.28
C ALA A 73 24.63 -20.78 37.06
N SER A 74 24.31 -21.10 35.79
CA SER A 74 23.60 -22.33 35.41
C SER A 74 22.25 -22.63 36.09
N ALA A 75 21.12 -22.32 35.43
CA ALA A 75 19.90 -23.12 35.64
C ALA A 75 18.79 -23.00 34.58
N LEU A 76 18.68 -21.94 33.77
CA LEU A 76 17.41 -21.70 33.02
C LEU A 76 17.50 -21.59 31.50
N MET A 77 18.69 -21.48 30.91
CA MET A 77 18.85 -21.57 29.45
C MET A 77 19.76 -22.76 29.14
N PRO A 78 19.24 -23.87 28.62
CA PRO A 78 20.09 -24.92 28.08
C PRO A 78 20.78 -24.39 26.81
N GLY A 79 22.09 -24.67 26.69
CA GLY A 79 22.88 -24.72 25.45
C GLY A 79 22.94 -23.49 24.52
N ASN A 80 24.13 -23.18 24.01
CA ASN A 80 24.39 -22.12 23.02
C ASN A 80 23.77 -22.38 21.63
N ASN A 81 22.69 -23.16 21.51
CA ASN A 81 22.06 -23.58 20.26
C ASN A 81 20.61 -23.05 20.18
N PHE A 82 20.21 -22.60 18.99
CA PHE A 82 18.89 -22.01 18.74
C PHE A 82 17.73 -22.93 19.12
N TYR A 83 17.87 -24.25 19.01
CA TYR A 83 16.82 -25.20 19.37
C TYR A 83 16.52 -25.25 20.87
N ASP A 84 17.56 -25.16 21.71
CA ASP A 84 17.40 -25.20 23.16
C ASP A 84 16.68 -23.94 23.67
N ILE A 85 17.01 -22.79 23.06
CA ILE A 85 16.31 -21.51 23.26
C ILE A 85 14.85 -21.61 22.81
N ALA A 86 14.60 -22.20 21.65
CA ALA A 86 13.25 -22.37 21.13
C ALA A 86 12.39 -23.29 22.02
N GLU A 87 12.95 -24.38 22.55
CA GLU A 87 12.26 -25.27 23.47
C GLU A 87 11.93 -24.55 24.79
N TYR A 88 12.85 -23.75 25.31
CA TYR A 88 12.59 -22.87 26.45
C TYR A 88 11.41 -21.92 26.17
N LEU A 89 11.43 -21.22 25.03
CA LEU A 89 10.36 -20.30 24.64
C LEU A 89 9.01 -21.01 24.50
N LYS A 90 9.00 -22.24 24.00
CA LYS A 90 7.79 -23.06 23.87
C LYS A 90 7.19 -23.41 25.23
N LEU A 91 8.03 -23.78 26.20
CA LEU A 91 7.61 -24.17 27.55
C LEU A 91 7.10 -22.98 28.35
N HIS A 92 7.70 -21.80 28.18
CA HIS A 92 7.41 -20.61 28.98
C HIS A 92 6.35 -19.68 28.36
N PHE A 93 6.13 -19.75 27.05
CA PHE A 93 5.12 -18.95 26.35
C PHE A 93 4.14 -19.85 25.59
N ASN A 94 4.48 -20.21 24.35
CA ASN A 94 3.68 -21.09 23.49
C ASN A 94 4.50 -21.52 22.25
N SER A 95 3.92 -22.41 21.44
CA SER A 95 4.56 -22.87 20.19
C SER A 95 4.78 -21.75 19.18
N ALA A 96 3.85 -20.79 19.06
CA ALA A 96 3.95 -19.70 18.08
C ALA A 96 5.18 -18.80 18.33
N VAL A 97 5.51 -18.51 19.60
CA VAL A 97 6.71 -17.74 19.97
C VAL A 97 7.99 -18.51 19.65
N SER A 98 7.99 -19.82 19.90
CA SER A 98 9.12 -20.72 19.59
C SER A 98 9.37 -20.81 18.09
N GLU A 99 8.30 -20.98 17.30
CA GLU A 99 8.35 -21.03 15.85
C GLU A 99 8.82 -19.68 15.26
N ALA A 100 8.27 -18.57 15.73
CA ALA A 100 8.71 -17.22 15.32
C ALA A 100 10.21 -17.01 15.56
N TYR A 101 10.74 -17.47 16.69
CA TYR A 101 12.17 -17.41 16.98
C TYR A 101 12.99 -18.25 16.00
N LEU A 102 12.66 -19.53 15.82
CA LEU A 102 13.40 -20.42 14.92
C LEU A 102 13.40 -19.92 13.48
N GLU A 103 12.26 -19.46 12.98
CA GLU A 103 12.12 -18.91 11.62
C GLU A 103 12.91 -17.61 11.44
N THR A 104 13.12 -16.86 12.51
CA THR A 104 13.94 -15.65 12.46
C THR A 104 15.44 -15.99 12.37
N GLN A 105 15.87 -17.04 13.09
CA GLN A 105 17.26 -17.53 13.07
C GLN A 105 17.59 -18.30 11.78
N MET A 106 16.62 -19.03 11.24
CA MET A 106 16.74 -19.83 10.02
C MET A 106 15.64 -19.43 9.03
N PRO A 107 15.71 -18.21 8.45
CA PRO A 107 14.71 -17.76 7.51
C PRO A 107 14.75 -18.61 6.23
N GLY A 108 13.58 -18.77 5.60
CA GLY A 108 13.51 -19.32 4.25
C GLY A 108 14.35 -18.51 3.26
N GLU A 109 14.78 -19.14 2.17
CA GLU A 109 15.65 -18.52 1.15
C GLU A 109 15.10 -17.18 0.63
N PHE A 110 13.77 -17.07 0.52
CA PHE A 110 13.10 -15.86 0.08
C PHE A 110 13.33 -14.66 1.01
N VAL A 111 13.14 -14.86 2.32
CA VAL A 111 13.37 -13.83 3.35
C VAL A 111 14.86 -13.56 3.52
N LEU A 112 15.71 -14.59 3.44
CA LEU A 112 17.16 -14.44 3.50
C LEU A 112 17.65 -13.53 2.36
N ARG A 113 17.22 -13.81 1.13
CA ARG A 113 17.53 -12.94 -0.01
C ARG A 113 17.05 -11.53 0.26
N ALA A 114 15.83 -11.35 0.80
CA ALA A 114 15.28 -10.05 1.17
C ALA A 114 16.21 -9.25 2.09
N ARG A 115 16.68 -9.90 3.17
CA ARG A 115 17.61 -9.34 4.15
C ARG A 115 18.94 -8.91 3.53
N GLU A 116 19.52 -9.75 2.67
CA GLU A 116 20.87 -9.55 2.13
C GLU A 116 20.97 -8.43 1.08
N GLY A 117 19.84 -7.82 0.68
CA GLY A 117 19.87 -6.80 -0.37
C GLY A 117 20.27 -7.36 -1.74
N VAL A 118 20.38 -8.68 -1.91
CA VAL A 118 20.61 -9.34 -3.20
C VAL A 118 19.42 -9.06 -4.11
N VAL A 119 19.62 -8.08 -5.00
CA VAL A 119 18.81 -7.86 -6.18
C VAL A 119 19.18 -9.01 -7.12
N ASP A 120 18.24 -9.93 -7.39
CA ASP A 120 18.41 -10.87 -8.49
C ASP A 120 18.61 -10.01 -9.74
N GLY A 121 19.86 -9.89 -10.21
CA GLY A 121 20.21 -9.18 -11.43
C GLY A 121 19.58 -9.90 -12.60
N GLY A 122 18.40 -9.44 -13.00
CA GLY A 122 17.68 -9.95 -14.15
C GLY A 122 16.23 -9.55 -14.03
N GLY A 123 15.72 -8.86 -15.06
CA GLY A 123 14.33 -8.42 -15.18
C GLY A 123 13.33 -9.59 -15.12
N LYS A 124 13.14 -10.13 -13.91
CA LYS A 124 12.14 -11.14 -13.61
C LYS A 124 10.82 -10.41 -13.45
N ARG A 125 10.04 -10.49 -14.51
CA ARG A 125 8.62 -10.13 -14.54
C ARG A 125 7.93 -10.65 -13.28
N LEU A 126 7.12 -9.80 -12.65
CA LEU A 126 6.38 -10.16 -11.45
C LEU A 126 5.44 -11.35 -11.78
N THR A 127 5.69 -12.53 -11.22
CA THR A 127 4.80 -13.68 -11.40
C THR A 127 3.75 -13.76 -10.29
N GLU A 128 2.58 -14.32 -10.59
CA GLU A 128 1.55 -14.58 -9.57
C GLU A 128 2.09 -15.43 -8.41
N THR A 129 3.00 -16.37 -8.71
CA THR A 129 3.67 -17.18 -7.68
C THR A 129 4.55 -16.34 -6.76
N MET A 130 5.26 -15.33 -7.28
CA MET A 130 6.06 -14.42 -6.45
C MET A 130 5.17 -13.51 -5.60
N VAL A 131 4.07 -13.00 -6.16
CA VAL A 131 3.09 -12.17 -5.43
C VAL A 131 2.48 -12.96 -4.27
N GLU A 132 2.08 -14.20 -4.51
CA GLU A 132 1.54 -15.08 -3.47
C GLU A 132 2.60 -15.43 -2.41
N GLN A 133 3.86 -15.64 -2.80
CA GLN A 133 4.96 -15.84 -1.85
C GLN A 133 5.18 -14.60 -0.95
N TYR A 134 5.21 -13.39 -1.51
CA TYR A 134 5.30 -12.15 -0.72
C TYR A 134 4.14 -12.04 0.26
N LYS A 135 2.91 -12.30 -0.21
CA LYS A 135 1.71 -12.26 0.62
C LYS A 135 1.80 -13.25 1.78
N GLN A 136 2.16 -14.50 1.50
CA GLN A 136 2.31 -15.54 2.53
C GLN A 136 3.36 -15.18 3.57
N GLU A 137 4.52 -14.69 3.15
CA GLU A 137 5.60 -14.31 4.07
C GLU A 137 5.25 -13.07 4.90
N LEU A 138 4.60 -12.05 4.33
CA LEU A 138 4.17 -10.87 5.08
C LEU A 138 3.11 -11.23 6.13
N MET A 139 2.10 -12.03 5.75
CA MET A 139 1.10 -12.53 6.70
C MET A 139 1.73 -13.36 7.81
N ARG A 140 2.70 -14.22 7.46
CA ARG A 140 3.44 -15.02 8.45
C ARG A 140 4.19 -14.12 9.44
N LEU A 141 4.93 -13.13 8.94
CA LEU A 141 5.67 -12.19 9.80
C LEU A 141 4.74 -11.38 10.72
N ASP A 142 3.57 -10.98 10.24
CA ASP A 142 2.56 -10.32 11.08
C ASP A 142 2.06 -11.25 12.20
N VAL A 143 1.75 -12.51 11.89
CA VAL A 143 1.35 -13.51 12.89
C VAL A 143 2.46 -13.74 13.92
N CYS A 144 3.71 -13.86 13.48
CA CYS A 144 4.87 -14.00 14.37
C CYS A 144 5.04 -12.76 15.26
N ARG A 145 4.91 -11.56 14.69
CA ARG A 145 5.00 -10.28 15.42
C ARG A 145 3.92 -10.20 16.48
N ASP A 146 2.69 -10.56 16.15
CA ASP A 146 1.56 -10.49 17.06
C ASP A 146 1.72 -11.51 18.20
N ALA A 147 2.13 -12.74 17.90
CA ALA A 147 2.43 -13.76 18.92
C ALA A 147 3.53 -13.32 19.90
N LEU A 148 4.61 -12.72 19.40
CA LEU A 148 5.70 -12.17 20.23
C LEU A 148 5.25 -10.96 21.03
N SER A 149 4.46 -10.07 20.41
CA SER A 149 3.93 -8.88 21.08
C SER A 149 3.00 -9.24 22.23
N ASP A 150 2.13 -10.23 22.04
CA ASP A 150 1.21 -10.73 23.07
C ASP A 150 1.98 -11.42 24.21
N ALA A 151 3.01 -12.20 23.89
CA ALA A 151 3.88 -12.82 24.89
C ALA A 151 4.63 -11.76 25.71
N LEU A 152 5.17 -10.73 25.05
CA LEU A 152 5.84 -9.60 25.69
C LEU A 152 4.88 -8.77 26.54
N GLU A 153 3.66 -8.52 26.07
CA GLU A 153 2.64 -7.75 26.81
C GLU A 153 2.24 -8.46 28.12
N ASN A 154 2.04 -9.78 28.08
CA ASN A 154 1.67 -10.56 29.27
C ASN A 154 2.76 -10.57 30.35
N CYS A 155 4.03 -10.54 29.94
CA CYS A 155 5.16 -10.45 30.86
C CYS A 155 5.65 -9.02 31.09
N SER A 156 4.92 -8.03 30.59
CA SER A 156 5.42 -6.66 30.52
C SER A 156 5.42 -6.00 31.90
N HIS A 157 6.53 -5.36 32.27
CA HIS A 157 6.52 -4.40 33.39
C HIS A 157 5.91 -3.05 32.98
N PHE A 158 5.57 -2.88 31.70
CA PHE A 158 5.06 -1.66 31.07
C PHE A 158 3.90 -1.95 30.10
N PRO A 159 2.83 -2.65 30.52
CA PRO A 159 1.76 -3.03 29.61
C PRO A 159 1.12 -1.78 29.01
N ARG A 160 0.68 -1.88 27.75
CA ARG A 160 0.13 -0.79 26.93
C ARG A 160 -0.94 -0.01 27.67
N GLU A 161 -1.86 -0.71 28.33
CA GLU A 161 -2.93 -0.08 29.12
C GLU A 161 -2.38 0.87 30.20
N ARG A 162 -1.29 0.47 30.88
CA ARG A 162 -0.64 1.29 31.90
C ARG A 162 0.14 2.45 31.30
N CYS A 163 0.78 2.27 30.15
CA CYS A 163 1.42 3.36 29.40
C CYS A 163 0.40 4.40 28.93
N ILE A 164 -0.79 3.98 28.49
CA ILE A 164 -1.92 4.84 28.13
C ILE A 164 -2.42 5.60 29.37
N MET A 165 -2.62 4.90 30.49
CA MET A 165 -3.04 5.53 31.75
C MET A 165 -2.02 6.58 32.23
N LEU A 166 -0.72 6.25 32.19
CA LEU A 166 0.35 7.20 32.53
C LEU A 166 0.29 8.43 31.64
N SER A 167 0.21 8.23 30.32
CA SER A 167 0.15 9.29 29.31
C SER A 167 -1.03 10.22 29.56
N LYS A 168 -2.21 9.66 29.86
CA LYS A 168 -3.41 10.42 30.21
C LYS A 168 -3.25 11.19 31.52
N SER A 169 -2.71 10.57 32.57
CA SER A 169 -2.50 11.21 33.87
C SER A 169 -1.48 12.34 33.82
N LEU A 170 -0.35 12.14 33.13
CA LEU A 170 0.67 13.18 32.97
C LEU A 170 0.24 14.29 32.03
N SER A 171 -0.47 13.98 30.94
CA SER A 171 -1.03 15.02 30.06
C SER A 171 -1.96 15.95 30.81
N LYS A 172 -2.88 15.40 31.63
CA LYS A 172 -3.78 16.19 32.47
C LYS A 172 -3.03 17.01 33.53
N LEU A 173 -2.04 16.39 34.19
CA LEU A 173 -1.21 17.09 35.16
C LEU A 173 -0.49 18.28 34.52
N PHE A 174 0.12 18.09 33.36
CA PHE A 174 0.88 19.15 32.69
C PHE A 174 -0.02 20.27 32.17
N GLN A 175 -1.22 19.96 31.71
CA GLN A 175 -2.23 20.99 31.39
C GLN A 175 -2.63 21.79 32.62
N HIS A 176 -2.94 21.11 33.73
CA HIS A 176 -3.28 21.79 34.99
C HIS A 176 -2.13 22.68 35.48
N LEU A 177 -0.90 22.16 35.47
CA LEU A 177 0.28 22.93 35.85
C LEU A 177 0.51 24.14 34.92
N LYS A 178 0.15 24.02 33.63
CA LYS A 178 0.22 25.12 32.65
C LYS A 178 -0.69 26.29 33.00
N GLU A 179 -1.85 26.00 33.56
CA GLU A 179 -2.87 27.00 33.91
C GLU A 179 -2.55 27.75 35.22
N LEU A 180 -1.53 27.32 35.98
CA LEU A 180 -1.15 27.96 37.22
C LEU A 180 -0.41 29.29 36.97
N PRO A 181 -0.74 30.37 37.69
CA PRO A 181 -0.09 31.68 37.53
C PRO A 181 1.39 31.71 37.93
N GLN A 182 1.88 30.67 38.63
CA GLN A 182 3.29 30.50 39.05
C GLN A 182 4.06 29.56 38.12
N HIS A 183 3.94 29.75 36.81
CA HIS A 183 4.61 28.91 35.83
C HIS A 183 6.12 29.22 35.72
N ASP A 184 6.87 28.87 36.76
CA ASP A 184 8.32 29.09 36.89
C ASP A 184 9.13 28.33 35.81
N GLU A 185 10.25 28.90 35.38
CA GLU A 185 11.25 28.26 34.51
C GLU A 185 11.73 26.92 35.07
N ARG A 186 11.80 26.82 36.40
CA ARG A 186 12.16 25.57 37.09
C ARG A 186 11.13 24.47 36.87
N LEU A 187 9.84 24.79 36.88
CA LEU A 187 8.76 23.84 36.59
C LEU A 187 8.81 23.39 35.13
N LYS A 188 8.99 24.33 34.20
CA LYS A 188 9.17 24.04 32.76
C LYS A 188 10.34 23.08 32.52
N SER A 189 11.48 23.31 33.17
CA SER A 189 12.66 22.46 33.11
C SER A 189 12.39 21.03 33.62
N LEU A 190 11.70 20.89 34.76
CA LEU A 190 11.36 19.59 35.35
C LEU A 190 10.38 18.81 34.46
N VAL A 191 9.33 19.45 33.96
CA VAL A 191 8.37 18.82 33.03
C VAL A 191 9.08 18.43 31.73
N GLY A 192 9.87 19.34 31.15
CA GLY A 192 10.65 19.09 29.93
C GLY A 192 11.56 17.87 30.07
N ARG A 193 12.17 17.67 31.25
CA ARG A 193 12.99 16.49 31.53
C ARG A 193 12.17 15.21 31.63
N VAL A 194 10.99 15.24 32.25
CA VAL A 194 10.08 14.08 32.31
C VAL A 194 9.63 13.68 30.91
N VAL A 195 9.19 14.65 30.11
CA VAL A 195 8.74 14.48 28.70
C VAL A 195 9.84 13.87 27.84
N GLU A 196 11.07 14.37 27.96
CA GLU A 196 12.24 13.85 27.23
C GLU A 196 12.56 12.40 27.59
N LEU A 197 12.65 12.08 28.89
CA LEU A 197 12.97 10.72 29.33
C LEU A 197 11.84 9.73 29.04
N GLY A 198 10.61 10.23 28.97
CA GLY A 198 9.44 9.50 28.51
C GLY A 198 9.40 9.20 27.02
N GLY A 199 10.33 9.75 26.22
CA GLY A 199 10.38 9.53 24.78
C GLY A 199 9.26 10.22 24.00
N VAL A 200 8.68 11.31 24.53
CA VAL A 200 7.63 12.06 23.84
C VAL A 200 8.23 12.86 22.67
N ASN A 201 7.49 12.96 21.56
CA ASN A 201 7.88 13.69 20.35
C ASN A 201 8.40 15.12 20.65
N SER A 202 9.53 15.49 20.02
CA SER A 202 10.18 16.78 20.18
C SER A 202 9.28 17.98 19.83
N LYS A 203 8.38 17.84 18.86
CA LYS A 203 7.39 18.89 18.52
C LYS A 203 6.42 19.17 19.67
N VAL A 204 5.93 18.11 20.32
CA VAL A 204 5.04 18.20 21.49
C VAL A 204 5.76 18.81 22.68
N LYS A 205 7.03 18.42 22.89
CA LYS A 205 7.90 19.02 23.91
C LYS A 205 8.08 20.53 23.67
N MET A 206 8.41 20.93 22.44
CA MET A 206 8.64 22.34 22.09
C MET A 206 7.36 23.17 22.21
N ALA A 207 6.20 22.63 21.83
CA ALA A 207 4.91 23.29 21.97
C ALA A 207 4.52 23.57 23.43
N PHE A 208 4.87 22.66 24.35
CA PHE A 208 4.68 22.88 25.79
C PHE A 208 5.64 23.96 26.33
N LEU A 209 6.91 23.92 25.92
CA LEU A 209 7.91 24.90 26.36
C LEU A 209 7.65 26.30 25.80
N ALA A 210 7.09 26.40 24.59
CA ALA A 210 6.77 27.65 23.90
C ALA A 210 5.39 28.24 24.27
N ASP A 211 4.74 27.72 25.32
CA ASP A 211 3.41 28.15 25.79
C ASP A 211 2.29 28.14 24.73
N SER A 212 2.42 27.38 23.65
CA SER A 212 1.42 27.36 22.57
C SER A 212 0.04 26.88 23.06
N ASP A 213 -1.05 27.45 22.52
CA ASP A 213 -2.44 27.07 22.84
C ASP A 213 -2.84 25.67 22.34
N GLN A 214 -1.94 24.94 21.69
CA GLN A 214 -2.20 23.60 21.20
C GLN A 214 -2.25 22.61 22.36
N THR A 215 -3.43 22.02 22.59
CA THR A 215 -3.61 20.86 23.46
C THR A 215 -3.04 19.62 22.78
N LEU A 216 -1.75 19.37 22.99
CA LEU A 216 -1.09 18.17 22.48
C LEU A 216 -1.14 17.05 23.53
N ALA A 217 -1.55 15.86 23.11
CA ALA A 217 -1.52 14.67 23.94
C ALA A 217 -0.07 14.19 24.12
N PHE A 218 0.39 14.07 25.36
CA PHE A 218 1.71 13.51 25.64
C PHE A 218 1.61 11.99 25.64
N VAL A 219 2.22 11.36 24.64
CA VAL A 219 2.30 9.89 24.52
C VAL A 219 3.65 9.44 25.07
N PHE A 220 3.64 8.88 26.28
CA PHE A 220 4.82 8.36 26.96
C PHE A 220 5.11 6.91 26.52
N PHE A 221 6.39 6.60 26.32
CA PHE A 221 6.87 5.29 25.91
C PHE A 221 6.17 4.78 24.63
N GLN A 222 6.12 5.64 23.62
CA GLN A 222 5.47 5.37 22.33
C GLN A 222 5.93 4.04 21.70
N ARG A 223 7.20 3.68 21.83
CA ARG A 223 7.71 2.37 21.37
C ARG A 223 7.07 1.17 22.07
N CYS A 224 6.68 1.28 23.35
CA CYS A 224 5.91 0.21 24.00
C CYS A 224 4.53 0.04 23.34
N LEU A 225 3.90 1.16 22.96
CA LEU A 225 2.57 1.16 22.36
C LEU A 225 2.59 0.64 20.92
N GLU A 226 3.59 1.06 20.14
CA GLU A 226 3.69 0.74 18.70
C GLU A 226 4.38 -0.59 18.44
N GLN A 227 5.44 -0.87 19.20
CA GLN A 227 6.39 -1.96 18.91
C GLN A 227 6.44 -3.00 20.04
N GLY A 228 5.75 -2.79 21.18
CA GLY A 228 5.82 -3.72 22.32
C GLY A 228 7.18 -3.75 23.04
N THR A 229 8.14 -2.91 22.65
CA THR A 229 9.47 -2.85 23.25
C THR A 229 9.48 -1.97 24.49
N GLU A 230 9.85 -2.54 25.64
CA GLU A 230 9.92 -1.82 26.92
C GLU A 230 11.06 -0.81 27.02
N PRO A 231 10.94 0.23 27.87
CA PRO A 231 12.08 1.08 28.20
C PRO A 231 13.17 0.27 28.91
N THR A 232 14.42 0.60 28.62
CA THR A 232 15.57 0.01 29.33
C THR A 232 15.51 0.33 30.82
N PHE A 233 16.12 -0.52 31.66
CA PHE A 233 16.20 -0.30 33.10
C PHE A 233 16.78 1.10 33.43
N LEU A 234 17.77 1.55 32.67
CA LEU A 234 18.40 2.87 32.82
C LEU A 234 17.44 4.01 32.47
N GLN A 235 16.74 3.91 31.34
CA GLN A 235 15.74 4.91 30.96
C GLN A 235 14.65 5.01 32.03
N MET A 236 14.18 3.87 32.54
CA MET A 236 13.18 3.87 33.61
C MET A 236 13.72 4.43 34.92
N ALA A 237 14.96 4.13 35.31
CA ALA A 237 15.57 4.69 36.50
C ALA A 237 15.69 6.22 36.41
N ALA A 238 16.13 6.74 35.26
CA ALA A 238 16.19 8.17 35.01
C ALA A 238 14.80 8.82 35.05
N PHE A 239 13.81 8.21 34.39
CA PHE A 239 12.43 8.67 34.39
C PHE A 239 11.85 8.71 35.81
N HIS A 240 12.05 7.66 36.59
CA HIS A 240 11.59 7.58 37.99
C HIS A 240 12.19 8.70 38.85
N VAL A 241 13.49 9.00 38.68
CA VAL A 241 14.16 10.10 39.39
C VAL A 241 13.58 11.47 38.97
N ALA A 242 13.38 11.69 37.67
CA ALA A 242 12.82 12.94 37.15
C ALA A 242 11.39 13.18 37.66
N VAL A 243 10.55 12.15 37.61
CA VAL A 243 9.18 12.20 38.12
C VAL A 243 9.16 12.47 39.63
N LYS A 244 10.02 11.80 40.42
CA LYS A 244 10.12 12.08 41.87
C LYS A 244 10.53 13.53 42.16
N ARG A 245 11.46 14.09 41.37
CA ARG A 245 11.86 15.50 41.51
C ARG A 245 10.72 16.46 41.18
N LEU A 246 9.97 16.18 40.10
CA LEU A 246 8.80 16.97 39.72
C LEU A 246 7.74 16.96 40.83
N PHE A 247 7.34 15.78 41.31
CA PHE A 247 6.34 15.67 42.38
C PHE A 247 6.84 16.20 43.73
N GLY A 248 8.15 16.12 44.01
CA GLY A 248 8.75 16.78 45.18
C GLY A 248 8.59 18.30 45.11
N PHE A 249 8.91 18.89 43.95
CA PHE A 249 8.75 20.32 43.71
C PHE A 249 7.29 20.78 43.80
N ILE A 250 6.35 20.03 43.20
CA ILE A 250 4.91 20.31 43.29
C ILE A 250 4.44 20.32 44.75
N LYS A 251 4.92 19.36 45.55
CA LYS A 251 4.54 19.24 46.96
C LYS A 251 5.14 20.34 47.83
N GLU A 252 6.42 20.64 47.65
CA GLU A 252 7.12 21.71 48.38
C GLU A 252 6.54 23.09 48.06
N GLY A 253 6.20 23.33 46.79
CA GLY A 253 5.60 24.58 46.32
C GLY A 253 4.09 24.67 46.53
N GLN A 254 3.44 23.62 47.06
CA GLN A 254 1.98 23.54 47.23
C GLN A 254 1.20 23.91 45.95
N LEU A 255 1.70 23.50 44.79
CA LEU A 255 1.15 23.89 43.48
C LEU A 255 -0.21 23.23 43.18
N LEU A 256 -0.56 22.18 43.92
CA LEU A 256 -1.82 21.45 43.82
C LEU A 256 -2.40 21.25 45.22
N THR A 257 -3.71 21.05 45.29
CA THR A 257 -4.35 20.58 46.54
C THR A 257 -3.86 19.18 46.91
N GLU A 258 -3.98 18.81 48.19
CA GLU A 258 -3.58 17.48 48.65
C GLU A 258 -4.39 16.36 47.95
N GLU A 259 -5.64 16.62 47.57
CA GLU A 259 -6.49 15.67 46.84
C GLU A 259 -6.01 15.47 45.40
N GLU A 260 -5.73 16.55 44.68
CA GLU A 260 -5.20 16.51 43.31
C GLU A 260 -3.80 15.88 43.29
N PHE A 261 -2.95 16.24 44.25
CA PHE A 261 -1.63 15.65 44.40
C PHE A 261 -1.74 14.13 44.56
N LYS A 262 -2.61 13.65 45.47
CA LYS A 262 -2.85 12.22 45.68
C LYS A 262 -3.40 11.53 44.43
N LEU A 263 -4.28 12.20 43.68
CA LEU A 263 -4.85 11.67 42.44
C LEU A 263 -3.76 11.41 41.38
N TYR A 264 -2.99 12.45 41.04
CA TYR A 264 -1.94 12.36 40.02
C TYR A 264 -0.78 11.47 40.48
N TRP A 265 -0.29 11.69 41.70
CA TRP A 265 0.82 10.89 42.24
C TRP A 265 0.41 9.43 42.40
N GLY A 266 -0.83 9.14 42.83
CA GLY A 266 -1.33 7.78 42.97
C GLY A 266 -1.34 7.01 41.65
N ALA A 267 -1.75 7.64 40.55
CA ALA A 267 -1.70 7.04 39.22
C ALA A 267 -0.26 6.78 38.77
N VAL A 268 0.60 7.79 38.83
CA VAL A 268 2.01 7.71 38.41
C VAL A 268 2.79 6.71 39.28
N ARG A 269 2.59 6.72 40.59
CA ARG A 269 3.21 5.80 41.54
C ARG A 269 2.79 4.35 41.28
N ARG A 270 1.52 4.10 40.92
CA ARG A 270 1.05 2.75 40.53
C ARG A 270 1.74 2.26 39.27
N PHE A 271 2.02 3.13 38.30
CA PHE A 271 2.82 2.80 37.13
C PHE A 271 4.27 2.49 37.51
N LEU A 272 4.95 3.40 38.22
CA LEU A 272 6.37 3.28 38.57
C LEU A 272 6.72 2.04 39.42
N ASN A 273 5.74 1.51 40.16
CA ASN A 273 5.90 0.34 41.03
C ASN A 273 5.22 -0.91 40.48
N TYR A 274 4.64 -0.86 39.28
CA TYR A 274 4.02 -2.03 38.69
C TYR A 274 5.06 -3.11 38.39
N ARG A 275 4.69 -4.36 38.64
CA ARG A 275 5.45 -5.54 38.25
C ARG A 275 4.48 -6.54 37.65
N SER A 276 4.85 -7.13 36.51
CA SER A 276 4.08 -8.26 36.02
C SER A 276 4.18 -9.40 37.05
N PRO A 277 3.07 -10.10 37.34
CA PRO A 277 3.11 -11.32 38.13
C PRO A 277 3.76 -12.48 37.36
N VAL A 278 3.93 -12.34 36.04
CA VAL A 278 4.57 -13.33 35.16
C VAL A 278 6.04 -12.95 35.02
N ALA A 279 6.91 -13.76 35.60
CA ALA A 279 8.35 -13.58 35.49
C ALA A 279 8.86 -14.19 34.17
N VAL A 280 9.48 -13.37 33.34
CA VAL A 280 10.33 -13.84 32.24
C VAL A 280 11.76 -13.71 32.70
N ALA A 281 12.57 -14.75 32.47
CA ALA A 281 13.99 -14.71 32.79
C ALA A 281 14.62 -13.46 32.17
N THR A 282 15.46 -12.76 32.92
CA THR A 282 16.11 -11.53 32.48
C THR A 282 16.87 -11.73 31.16
N GLU A 283 17.32 -12.95 30.91
CA GLU A 283 18.02 -13.42 29.72
C GLU A 283 17.11 -13.71 28.51
N ALA A 284 15.86 -14.10 28.72
CA ALA A 284 14.92 -14.43 27.64
C ALA A 284 14.29 -13.18 27.00
N ARG A 285 14.19 -12.08 27.77
CA ARG A 285 13.61 -10.82 27.30
C ARG A 285 14.41 -10.19 26.15
N PRO A 286 15.76 -10.05 26.22
CA PRO A 286 16.56 -9.60 25.08
C PRO A 286 16.33 -10.42 23.82
N ILE A 287 16.25 -11.75 23.93
CA ILE A 287 16.01 -12.65 22.80
C ILE A 287 14.68 -12.34 22.10
N LEU A 288 13.61 -12.18 22.86
CA LEU A 288 12.28 -11.84 22.30
C LEU A 288 12.28 -10.47 21.63
N VAL A 289 12.95 -9.48 22.23
CA VAL A 289 13.05 -8.12 21.67
C VAL A 289 13.86 -8.14 20.38
N GLU A 290 15.03 -8.79 20.36
CA GLU A 290 15.86 -8.95 19.16
C GLU A 290 15.10 -9.67 18.04
N THR A 291 14.32 -10.70 18.38
CA THR A 291 13.48 -11.42 17.43
C THR A 291 12.40 -10.51 16.82
N LEU A 292 11.74 -9.72 17.67
CA LEU A 292 10.70 -8.78 17.22
C LEU A 292 11.28 -7.67 16.34
N GLU A 293 12.46 -7.14 16.69
CA GLU A 293 13.19 -6.17 15.87
C GLU A 293 13.59 -6.75 14.51
N GLN A 294 14.07 -8.00 14.49
CA GLN A 294 14.44 -8.68 13.26
C GLN A 294 13.21 -8.94 12.36
N ILE A 295 12.09 -9.39 12.92
CA ILE A 295 10.82 -9.54 12.17
C ILE A 295 10.38 -8.20 11.58
N GLY A 296 10.49 -7.11 12.34
CA GLY A 296 10.20 -5.75 11.83
C GLY A 296 11.13 -5.35 10.68
N SER A 297 12.42 -5.68 10.78
CA SER A 297 13.40 -5.46 9.72
C SER A 297 13.07 -6.27 8.45
N ASP A 298 12.71 -7.55 8.62
CA ASP A 298 12.36 -8.44 7.51
C ASP A 298 11.10 -7.99 6.80
N HIS A 299 10.06 -7.62 7.56
CA HIS A 299 8.82 -7.07 7.02
C HIS A 299 9.13 -5.82 6.17
N LYS A 300 9.95 -4.91 6.69
CA LYS A 300 10.36 -3.71 5.95
C LYS A 300 11.16 -4.05 4.69
N ALA A 301 12.08 -5.02 4.75
CA ALA A 301 12.88 -5.43 3.60
C ALA A 301 12.02 -6.07 2.50
N LEU A 302 11.07 -6.94 2.87
CA LEU A 302 10.12 -7.55 1.95
C LEU A 302 9.22 -6.50 1.30
N MET A 303 8.63 -5.59 2.10
CA MET A 303 7.79 -4.50 1.58
C MET A 303 8.53 -3.60 0.61
N LYS A 304 9.80 -3.24 0.92
CA LYS A 304 10.62 -2.44 0.02
C LYS A 304 10.83 -3.13 -1.32
N ARG A 305 11.19 -4.41 -1.32
CA ARG A 305 11.41 -5.17 -2.56
C ARG A 305 10.16 -5.37 -3.37
N LEU A 306 9.06 -5.68 -2.68
CA LEU A 306 7.75 -5.80 -3.31
C LEU A 306 7.37 -4.48 -3.99
N SER A 307 7.60 -3.35 -3.32
CA SER A 307 7.39 -2.00 -3.88
C SER A 307 8.25 -1.78 -5.13
N GLU A 308 9.56 -2.02 -5.05
CA GLU A 308 10.48 -1.89 -6.19
C GLU A 308 10.02 -2.74 -7.39
N THR A 309 9.61 -3.99 -7.13
CA THR A 309 9.16 -4.92 -8.19
C THR A 309 7.85 -4.47 -8.82
N PHE A 310 6.86 -4.03 -8.03
CA PHE A 310 5.61 -3.51 -8.56
C PHE A 310 5.81 -2.24 -9.39
N VAL A 311 6.67 -1.33 -8.92
CA VAL A 311 6.99 -0.10 -9.66
C VAL A 311 7.69 -0.40 -10.98
N GLU A 312 8.62 -1.37 -11.00
CA GLU A 312 9.27 -1.80 -12.25
C GLU A 312 8.30 -2.48 -13.23
N GLU A 313 7.40 -3.34 -12.75
CA GLU A 313 6.37 -3.96 -13.59
C GLU A 313 5.39 -2.90 -14.13
N TYR A 314 5.03 -1.91 -13.32
CA TYR A 314 4.20 -0.78 -13.76
C TYR A 314 4.86 0.02 -14.87
N GLN A 315 6.13 0.39 -14.70
CA GLN A 315 6.88 1.12 -15.73
C GLN A 315 7.02 0.30 -17.02
N SER A 316 7.31 -0.99 -16.88
CA SER A 316 7.37 -1.92 -18.02
C SER A 316 6.03 -2.04 -18.73
N ALA A 317 4.93 -2.08 -17.98
CA ALA A 317 3.57 -2.10 -18.52
C ALA A 317 3.25 -0.78 -19.24
N GLU A 318 3.56 0.36 -18.63
CA GLU A 318 3.39 1.69 -19.23
C GLU A 318 4.16 1.80 -20.56
N ASP A 319 5.44 1.41 -20.59
CA ASP A 319 6.27 1.42 -21.79
C ASP A 319 5.69 0.53 -22.90
N LEU A 320 5.27 -0.69 -22.57
CA LEU A 320 4.64 -1.60 -23.53
C LEU A 320 3.33 -1.02 -24.07
N MET A 321 2.50 -0.42 -23.21
CA MET A 321 1.26 0.23 -23.60
C MET A 321 1.52 1.45 -24.49
N MET A 322 2.52 2.26 -24.17
CA MET A 322 2.95 3.40 -24.98
C MET A 322 3.43 2.96 -26.37
N VAL A 323 4.20 1.89 -26.47
CA VAL A 323 4.61 1.31 -27.75
C VAL A 323 3.37 0.89 -28.56
N ARG A 324 2.42 0.18 -27.93
CA ARG A 324 1.17 -0.24 -28.59
C ARG A 324 0.33 0.94 -29.05
N TYR A 325 0.19 1.96 -28.20
CA TYR A 325 -0.50 3.20 -28.51
C TYR A 325 0.08 3.86 -29.76
N ARG A 326 1.42 3.99 -29.83
CA ARG A 326 2.13 4.58 -30.98
C ARG A 326 1.98 3.76 -32.27
N VAL A 327 1.93 2.43 -32.18
CA VAL A 327 1.66 1.58 -33.36
C VAL A 327 0.26 1.86 -33.89
N ILE A 328 -0.76 1.87 -33.02
CA ILE A 328 -2.15 2.14 -33.43
C ILE A 328 -2.28 3.54 -34.02
N GLU A 329 -1.66 4.55 -33.40
CA GLU A 329 -1.63 5.92 -33.91
C GLU A 329 -1.02 5.99 -35.32
N THR A 330 0.08 5.26 -35.55
CA THR A 330 0.75 5.20 -36.86
C THR A 330 -0.10 4.47 -37.89
N GLU A 331 -0.74 3.35 -37.53
CA GLU A 331 -1.68 2.65 -38.40
C GLU A 331 -2.83 3.56 -38.84
N LEU A 332 -3.39 4.34 -37.91
CA LEU A 332 -4.49 5.25 -38.21
C LEU A 332 -4.05 6.38 -39.14
N LEU A 333 -2.85 6.90 -38.94
CA LEU A 333 -2.28 7.89 -39.84
C LEU A 333 -2.11 7.32 -41.26
N TYR A 334 -1.56 6.11 -41.39
CA TYR A 334 -1.42 5.45 -42.70
C TYR A 334 -2.76 5.11 -43.32
N THR A 335 -3.75 4.73 -42.52
CA THR A 335 -5.12 4.50 -42.99
C THR A 335 -5.72 5.80 -43.53
N LYS A 336 -5.54 6.94 -42.85
CA LYS A 336 -6.02 8.25 -43.35
C LYS A 336 -5.38 8.61 -44.70
N GLU A 337 -4.07 8.41 -44.84
CA GLU A 337 -3.35 8.70 -46.07
C GLU A 337 -3.75 7.76 -47.22
N TYR A 338 -3.89 6.46 -46.94
CA TYR A 338 -4.44 5.47 -47.88
C TYR A 338 -5.77 5.94 -48.46
N LEU A 339 -6.67 6.35 -47.56
CA LEU A 339 -8.00 6.83 -47.91
C LEU A 339 -7.94 8.14 -48.71
N ALA A 340 -7.02 9.06 -48.40
CA ALA A 340 -6.83 10.29 -49.17
C ALA A 340 -6.35 10.02 -50.61
N ARG A 341 -5.44 9.05 -50.80
CA ARG A 341 -4.91 8.71 -52.13
C ARG A 341 -5.94 8.03 -53.03
N ILE A 342 -6.75 7.14 -52.48
CA ILE A 342 -7.79 6.44 -53.25
C ILE A 342 -8.91 7.36 -53.70
N GLN A 343 -9.16 8.49 -53.01
CA GLN A 343 -10.11 9.50 -53.50
C GLN A 343 -9.75 10.05 -54.88
N SER A 344 -8.50 9.90 -55.32
CA SER A 344 -8.01 10.35 -56.63
C SER A 344 -8.13 9.30 -57.74
N GLU A 345 -8.58 8.07 -57.45
CA GLU A 345 -8.75 7.01 -58.45
C GLU A 345 -10.17 7.00 -59.04
N GLU A 346 -10.29 7.00 -60.37
CA GLU A 346 -11.59 7.10 -61.08
C GLU A 346 -12.34 5.76 -61.23
N ASN A 347 -11.69 4.61 -61.04
CA ASN A 347 -12.29 3.28 -61.23
C ASN A 347 -12.03 2.35 -60.03
N ILE A 348 -12.96 2.33 -59.07
CA ILE A 348 -12.91 1.47 -57.88
C ILE A 348 -13.84 0.26 -58.09
N SER A 349 -13.35 -0.96 -57.86
CA SER A 349 -14.18 -2.18 -57.92
C SER A 349 -15.09 -2.34 -56.69
N ASP A 350 -16.20 -3.10 -56.81
CA ASP A 350 -17.13 -3.37 -55.69
C ASP A 350 -16.44 -4.01 -54.46
N GLU A 351 -15.40 -4.81 -54.68
CA GLU A 351 -14.63 -5.42 -53.59
C GLU A 351 -13.68 -4.43 -52.92
N GLN A 352 -13.08 -3.51 -53.68
CA GLN A 352 -12.30 -2.40 -53.14
C GLN A 352 -13.17 -1.39 -52.39
N ASP A 353 -14.39 -1.10 -52.87
CA ASP A 353 -15.32 -0.17 -52.22
C ASP A 353 -15.71 -0.67 -50.82
N LYS A 354 -15.98 -1.98 -50.68
CA LYS A 354 -16.19 -2.61 -49.37
C LYS A 354 -14.98 -2.43 -48.46
N ARG A 355 -13.76 -2.68 -48.96
CA ARG A 355 -12.53 -2.51 -48.16
C ARG A 355 -12.31 -1.06 -47.73
N ILE A 356 -12.53 -0.10 -48.63
CA ILE A 356 -12.45 1.34 -48.34
C ILE A 356 -13.45 1.74 -47.26
N GLU A 357 -14.67 1.19 -47.28
CA GLU A 357 -15.65 1.38 -46.21
C GLU A 357 -15.13 0.88 -44.87
N LEU A 358 -14.47 -0.29 -44.81
CA LEU A 358 -13.89 -0.81 -43.57
C LEU A 358 -12.80 0.10 -42.99
N ALA A 359 -11.95 0.63 -43.85
CA ALA A 359 -10.87 1.53 -43.45
C ALA A 359 -11.41 2.92 -43.04
N ALA A 360 -12.46 3.41 -43.71
CA ALA A 360 -13.15 4.65 -43.32
C ALA A 360 -13.82 4.52 -41.94
N GLU A 361 -14.49 3.38 -41.69
CA GLU A 361 -15.03 3.06 -40.38
C GLU A 361 -13.93 3.07 -39.31
N LYS A 362 -12.79 2.40 -39.54
CA LYS A 362 -11.63 2.37 -38.63
C LYS A 362 -11.18 3.79 -38.24
N VAL A 363 -11.08 4.70 -39.20
CA VAL A 363 -10.71 6.11 -38.94
C VAL A 363 -11.80 6.84 -38.14
N CYS A 364 -13.06 6.73 -38.53
CA CYS A 364 -14.18 7.40 -37.85
C CYS A 364 -14.28 7.00 -36.37
N PHE A 365 -14.06 5.72 -36.04
CA PHE A 365 -14.17 5.25 -34.66
C PHE A 365 -12.97 5.62 -33.79
N LEU A 366 -11.77 5.71 -34.37
CA LEU A 366 -10.53 5.76 -33.58
C LEU A 366 -9.82 7.11 -33.60
N GLN A 367 -10.16 8.01 -34.53
CA GLN A 367 -9.47 9.32 -34.66
C GLN A 367 -9.56 10.20 -33.41
N ASP A 368 -10.65 10.09 -32.64
CA ASP A 368 -10.88 10.88 -31.42
C ASP A 368 -10.15 10.28 -30.21
N ILE A 369 -9.82 8.98 -30.27
CA ILE A 369 -9.13 8.24 -29.20
C ILE A 369 -7.60 8.30 -29.40
N PHE A 370 -7.18 8.28 -30.67
CA PHE A 370 -5.79 8.35 -31.09
C PHE A 370 -5.60 9.57 -32.00
N PRO A 371 -5.51 10.78 -31.42
CA PRO A 371 -5.29 11.99 -32.19
C PRO A 371 -3.97 11.86 -32.95
N THR A 372 -4.01 12.05 -34.27
CA THR A 372 -2.84 11.97 -35.14
C THR A 372 -2.12 13.33 -35.16
N PRO A 373 -0.95 13.47 -34.54
CA PRO A 373 -0.27 14.76 -34.48
C PRO A 373 0.25 15.17 -35.88
N GLY A 374 0.04 16.44 -36.23
CA GLY A 374 0.31 16.94 -37.59
C GLY A 374 1.77 16.78 -38.06
N TRP A 375 2.73 16.81 -37.14
CA TRP A 375 4.16 16.62 -37.45
C TRP A 375 4.49 15.21 -37.95
N LYS A 376 3.64 14.20 -37.71
CA LYS A 376 3.84 12.84 -38.24
C LYS A 376 3.31 12.66 -39.66
N MET A 377 2.54 13.61 -40.22
CA MET A 377 1.93 13.45 -41.55
C MET A 377 2.97 13.24 -42.67
N GLU A 378 4.16 13.84 -42.55
CA GLU A 378 5.27 13.65 -43.49
C GLU A 378 5.71 12.17 -43.62
N LEU A 379 5.61 11.39 -42.54
CA LEU A 379 5.90 9.96 -42.52
C LEU A 379 4.89 9.17 -43.35
N ALA A 380 3.61 9.52 -43.27
CA ALA A 380 2.56 8.87 -44.05
C ALA A 380 2.61 9.29 -45.53
N HIS A 381 2.86 10.56 -45.82
CA HIS A 381 3.01 11.06 -47.19
C HIS A 381 4.19 10.42 -47.94
N SER A 382 5.25 10.03 -47.23
CA SER A 382 6.40 9.34 -47.83
C SER A 382 6.23 7.82 -47.95
N ALA A 383 5.20 7.22 -47.35
CA ALA A 383 4.95 5.79 -47.41
C ALA A 383 4.47 5.35 -48.81
N ASN A 384 4.87 4.14 -49.22
CA ASN A 384 4.42 3.55 -50.48
C ASN A 384 2.97 3.01 -50.35
N MET A 385 2.29 2.82 -51.48
CA MET A 385 0.88 2.41 -51.48
C MET A 385 0.64 1.03 -50.84
N LEU A 386 1.61 0.13 -50.92
CA LEU A 386 1.50 -1.23 -50.38
C LEU A 386 1.58 -1.23 -48.84
N ASP A 387 2.41 -0.38 -48.25
CA ASP A 387 2.50 -0.18 -46.80
C ASP A 387 1.24 0.52 -46.27
N LEU A 388 0.73 1.50 -47.00
CA LEU A 388 -0.53 2.18 -46.70
C LEU A 388 -1.71 1.20 -46.72
N GLU A 389 -1.82 0.37 -47.77
CA GLU A 389 -2.86 -0.66 -47.91
C GLU A 389 -2.76 -1.71 -46.79
N ARG A 390 -1.53 -2.16 -46.47
CA ARG A 390 -1.28 -3.11 -45.39
C ARG A 390 -1.68 -2.55 -44.03
N SER A 391 -1.45 -1.29 -43.74
CA SER A 391 -1.88 -0.67 -42.47
C SER A 391 -3.37 -0.34 -42.41
N ALA A 392 -3.98 0.00 -43.57
CA ALA A 392 -5.41 0.25 -43.68
C ALA A 392 -6.24 -1.01 -43.39
N PHE A 393 -5.75 -2.18 -43.83
CA PHE A 393 -6.46 -3.46 -43.70
C PHE A 393 -5.87 -4.42 -42.69
N GLY A 394 -4.66 -4.16 -42.21
CA GLY A 394 -3.99 -4.94 -41.18
C GLY A 394 -4.51 -4.67 -39.78
N VAL A 395 -4.36 -5.69 -38.92
CA VAL A 395 -4.51 -5.63 -37.47
C VAL A 395 -3.14 -5.92 -36.86
N SER A 396 -2.26 -4.91 -36.79
CA SER A 396 -0.88 -5.14 -36.32
C SER A 396 -0.74 -5.01 -34.80
N ALA A 397 -1.79 -4.56 -34.11
CA ALA A 397 -1.81 -4.32 -32.67
C ALA A 397 -2.94 -5.11 -31.97
N GLU A 398 -3.02 -6.43 -32.16
CA GLU A 398 -3.91 -7.25 -31.33
C GLU A 398 -3.47 -7.20 -29.87
N ILE A 399 -4.35 -6.65 -29.03
CA ILE A 399 -4.19 -6.65 -27.58
C ILE A 399 -5.13 -7.72 -27.04
N THR A 400 -4.57 -8.69 -26.33
CA THR A 400 -5.38 -9.76 -25.74
C THR A 400 -6.12 -9.24 -24.49
N PRO A 401 -7.33 -9.74 -24.19
CA PRO A 401 -8.03 -9.39 -22.95
C PRO A 401 -7.18 -9.64 -21.70
N LYS A 402 -6.38 -10.71 -21.70
CA LYS A 402 -5.46 -11.03 -20.61
C LYS A 402 -4.41 -9.94 -20.38
N GLN A 403 -3.80 -9.41 -21.44
CA GLN A 403 -2.83 -8.32 -21.32
C GLN A 403 -3.46 -7.04 -20.74
N LEU A 404 -4.69 -6.70 -21.14
CA LEU A 404 -5.42 -5.58 -20.57
C LEU A 404 -5.71 -5.79 -19.08
N THR A 405 -6.16 -7.00 -18.71
CA THR A 405 -6.38 -7.39 -17.32
C THR A 405 -5.11 -7.26 -16.47
N ASP A 406 -3.97 -7.74 -16.96
CA ASP A 406 -2.69 -7.64 -16.26
C ASP A 406 -2.28 -6.17 -16.03
N TRP A 407 -2.47 -5.30 -17.03
CA TRP A 407 -2.18 -3.87 -16.94
C TRP A 407 -3.14 -3.11 -15.99
N ILE A 408 -4.43 -3.45 -16.01
CA ILE A 408 -5.42 -2.90 -15.08
C ILE A 408 -5.06 -3.32 -13.64
N ARG A 409 -4.63 -4.56 -13.44
CA ARG A 409 -4.25 -5.08 -12.13
C ARG A 409 -3.05 -4.34 -11.54
N ILE A 410 -1.96 -4.18 -12.30
CA ILE A 410 -0.77 -3.46 -11.80
C ILE A 410 -1.07 -1.98 -11.52
N TYR A 411 -1.90 -1.34 -12.35
CA TYR A 411 -2.38 0.02 -12.11
C TYR A 411 -3.15 0.12 -10.79
N ALA A 412 -4.12 -0.76 -10.58
CA ALA A 412 -4.97 -0.75 -9.39
C ALA A 412 -4.21 -1.02 -8.08
N ILE A 413 -3.22 -1.93 -8.11
CA ILE A 413 -2.36 -2.20 -6.95
C ILE A 413 -1.61 -0.93 -6.54
N LEU A 414 -0.91 -0.26 -7.47
CA LEU A 414 -0.16 0.94 -7.11
C LEU A 414 -1.05 2.15 -6.81
N PHE A 415 -2.16 2.31 -7.52
CA PHE A 415 -3.11 3.39 -7.28
C PHE A 415 -3.70 3.35 -5.86
N SER A 416 -4.01 2.16 -5.36
CA SER A 416 -4.54 1.97 -4.01
C SER A 416 -3.49 1.97 -2.90
N ASN A 417 -2.20 2.02 -3.26
CA ASN A 417 -1.07 1.96 -2.34
C ASN A 417 -0.04 3.05 -2.63
N SER A 418 -0.39 4.30 -2.34
CA SER A 418 0.56 5.42 -2.39
C SER A 418 1.83 5.14 -1.57
N ASP A 419 1.69 4.46 -0.43
CA ASP A 419 2.80 4.13 0.46
C ASP A 419 3.84 3.20 -0.18
N LEU A 420 3.46 2.35 -1.15
CA LEU A 420 4.42 1.51 -1.89
C LEU A 420 5.25 2.39 -2.82
N VAL A 421 4.64 3.40 -3.44
CA VAL A 421 5.35 4.35 -4.30
C VAL A 421 6.30 5.20 -3.47
N GLU A 422 5.88 5.68 -2.29
CA GLU A 422 6.72 6.46 -1.37
C GLU A 422 7.97 5.71 -0.86
N GLN A 423 7.93 4.37 -0.86
CA GLN A 423 9.11 3.56 -0.53
C GLN A 423 10.16 3.52 -1.64
N THR A 424 9.84 4.04 -2.82
CA THR A 424 10.72 4.13 -3.97
C THR A 424 11.04 5.61 -4.27
N ASP A 425 12.26 5.91 -4.72
CA ASP A 425 12.63 7.26 -5.16
C ASP A 425 12.07 7.61 -6.56
N LYS A 426 11.04 6.88 -7.03
CA LYS A 426 10.48 6.98 -8.38
C LYS A 426 9.15 7.72 -8.34
N GLU A 427 8.99 8.72 -9.19
CA GLU A 427 7.71 9.39 -9.41
C GLU A 427 6.86 8.61 -10.42
N ILE A 428 5.60 8.34 -10.05
CA ILE A 428 4.62 7.67 -10.92
C ILE A 428 3.52 8.65 -11.29
N ASN A 429 3.24 8.78 -12.58
CA ASN A 429 2.12 9.56 -13.08
C ASN A 429 0.94 8.66 -13.48
N PHE A 430 0.05 8.42 -12.52
CA PHE A 430 -1.13 7.58 -12.73
C PHE A 430 -2.03 8.05 -13.89
N LEU A 431 -2.01 9.33 -14.24
CA LEU A 431 -2.83 9.87 -15.34
C LEU A 431 -2.43 9.28 -16.70
N VAL A 432 -1.13 9.03 -16.92
CA VAL A 432 -0.62 8.48 -18.18
C VAL A 432 -1.15 7.06 -18.37
N MET A 433 -0.92 6.20 -17.38
CA MET A 433 -1.40 4.82 -17.42
C MET A 433 -2.92 4.74 -17.47
N ARG A 434 -3.65 5.60 -16.73
CA ARG A 434 -5.12 5.70 -16.82
C ARG A 434 -5.58 5.98 -18.24
N GLN A 435 -4.95 6.94 -18.92
CA GLN A 435 -5.29 7.29 -20.29
C GLN A 435 -4.95 6.16 -21.28
N LEU A 436 -3.84 5.46 -21.07
CA LEU A 436 -3.45 4.31 -21.89
C LEU A 436 -4.41 3.14 -21.72
N ILE A 437 -4.79 2.80 -20.48
CA ILE A 437 -5.81 1.78 -20.19
C ILE A 437 -7.11 2.15 -20.89
N SER A 438 -7.55 3.41 -20.76
CA SER A 438 -8.76 3.90 -21.44
C SER A 438 -8.66 3.70 -22.95
N ASN A 439 -7.65 4.28 -23.59
CA ASN A 439 -7.52 4.29 -25.05
C ASN A 439 -7.35 2.88 -25.65
N LEU A 440 -6.50 2.03 -25.05
CA LEU A 440 -6.22 0.69 -25.56
C LEU A 440 -7.39 -0.28 -25.31
N THR A 441 -8.08 -0.15 -24.18
CA THR A 441 -9.29 -0.93 -23.93
C THR A 441 -10.40 -0.51 -24.89
N THR A 442 -10.62 0.80 -25.07
CA THR A 442 -11.58 1.32 -26.06
C THR A 442 -11.28 0.81 -27.47
N TYR A 443 -10.01 0.82 -27.89
CA TYR A 443 -9.59 0.26 -29.19
C TYR A 443 -9.99 -1.21 -29.33
N HIS A 444 -9.66 -2.04 -28.34
CA HIS A 444 -10.00 -3.47 -28.34
C HIS A 444 -11.52 -3.69 -28.42
N LEU A 445 -12.30 -2.97 -27.60
CA LEU A 445 -13.75 -3.06 -27.61
C LEU A 445 -14.35 -2.64 -28.95
N VAL A 446 -13.88 -1.52 -29.52
CA VAL A 446 -14.36 -1.01 -30.82
C VAL A 446 -14.10 -2.01 -31.94
N GLN A 447 -12.94 -2.68 -31.96
CA GLN A 447 -12.65 -3.71 -32.97
C GLN A 447 -13.66 -4.86 -32.91
N ASN A 448 -13.87 -5.42 -31.73
CA ASN A 448 -14.81 -6.53 -31.53
C ASN A 448 -16.25 -6.12 -31.87
N ILE A 449 -16.67 -4.94 -31.42
CA ILE A 449 -17.99 -4.37 -31.73
C ILE A 449 -18.18 -4.18 -33.23
N THR A 450 -17.16 -3.69 -33.94
CA THR A 450 -17.21 -3.46 -35.40
C THR A 450 -17.32 -4.77 -36.16
N GLN A 451 -16.55 -5.79 -35.77
CA GLN A 451 -16.67 -7.14 -36.34
C GLN A 451 -18.08 -7.70 -36.13
N LEU A 452 -18.62 -7.56 -34.92
CA LEU A 452 -19.96 -8.03 -34.56
C LEU A 452 -21.04 -7.33 -35.39
N LYS A 453 -20.97 -6.00 -35.50
CA LYS A 453 -21.88 -5.20 -36.32
C LYS A 453 -21.88 -5.64 -37.78
N ARG A 454 -20.71 -5.92 -38.37
CA ARG A 454 -20.60 -6.38 -39.77
C ARG A 454 -21.27 -7.73 -39.99
N MET A 455 -21.08 -8.67 -39.07
CA MET A 455 -21.72 -9.98 -39.17
C MET A 455 -23.25 -9.86 -39.06
N VAL A 456 -23.74 -9.08 -38.10
CA VAL A 456 -25.18 -8.81 -37.95
C VAL A 456 -25.75 -8.14 -39.21
N ASN A 457 -25.06 -7.15 -39.77
CA ASN A 457 -25.47 -6.48 -41.01
C ASN A 457 -25.53 -7.44 -42.21
N THR A 458 -24.56 -8.34 -42.34
CA THR A 458 -24.50 -9.33 -43.43
C THR A 458 -25.67 -10.31 -43.34
N LEU A 459 -26.02 -10.74 -42.13
CA LEU A 459 -27.15 -11.64 -41.88
C LEU A 459 -28.50 -10.95 -42.12
N LEU A 460 -28.63 -9.68 -41.72
CA LEU A 460 -29.87 -8.92 -41.90
C LEU A 460 -30.12 -8.50 -43.35
N ALA A 461 -29.07 -8.28 -44.14
CA ALA A 461 -29.17 -7.95 -45.57
C ALA A 461 -29.83 -9.07 -46.40
N ALA A 462 -29.93 -10.30 -45.88
CA ALA A 462 -30.65 -11.40 -46.49
C ALA A 462 -32.19 -11.37 -46.24
N SER A 463 -32.71 -10.43 -45.43
CA SER A 463 -34.14 -10.32 -45.07
C SER A 463 -34.67 -8.90 -45.34
N THR A 464 -35.80 -8.76 -46.03
CA THR A 464 -36.10 -7.52 -46.77
C THR A 464 -36.97 -6.45 -46.09
N GLU A 465 -37.58 -6.65 -44.91
CA GLU A 465 -38.57 -5.66 -44.41
C GLU A 465 -38.32 -5.03 -43.02
N ASP A 466 -37.50 -5.59 -42.13
CA ASP A 466 -37.31 -5.09 -40.74
C ASP A 466 -35.86 -4.71 -40.35
N VAL A 467 -34.96 -4.57 -41.33
CA VAL A 467 -33.51 -4.46 -41.08
C VAL A 467 -33.14 -3.28 -40.16
N VAL A 468 -33.79 -2.14 -40.33
CA VAL A 468 -33.47 -0.91 -39.58
C VAL A 468 -33.85 -1.05 -38.09
N ASP A 469 -35.03 -1.60 -37.81
CA ASP A 469 -35.53 -1.76 -36.44
C ASP A 469 -34.74 -2.87 -35.71
N ARG A 470 -34.32 -3.93 -36.42
CA ARG A 470 -33.47 -4.99 -35.86
C ARG A 470 -32.05 -4.53 -35.55
N ILE A 471 -31.45 -3.68 -36.39
CA ILE A 471 -30.16 -3.04 -36.11
C ILE A 471 -30.27 -2.12 -34.89
N HIS A 472 -31.37 -1.37 -34.78
CA HIS A 472 -31.61 -0.51 -33.62
C HIS A 472 -31.73 -1.32 -32.33
N LEU A 473 -32.51 -2.40 -32.34
CA LEU A 473 -32.65 -3.32 -31.19
C LEU A 473 -31.30 -3.94 -30.79
N PHE A 474 -30.48 -4.33 -31.76
CA PHE A 474 -29.13 -4.84 -31.51
C PHE A 474 -28.22 -3.82 -30.83
N HIS A 475 -28.21 -2.56 -31.29
CA HIS A 475 -27.41 -1.50 -30.67
C HIS A 475 -27.86 -1.18 -29.24
N GLU A 476 -29.17 -1.13 -28.98
CA GLU A 476 -29.69 -0.88 -27.63
C GLU A 476 -29.39 -2.06 -26.69
N ALA A 477 -29.49 -3.30 -27.16
CA ALA A 477 -29.10 -4.47 -26.38
C ALA A 477 -27.61 -4.45 -26.02
N LEU A 478 -26.74 -4.17 -27.00
CA LEU A 478 -25.29 -4.05 -26.80
C LEU A 478 -24.94 -2.96 -25.78
N LYS A 479 -25.58 -1.79 -25.89
CA LYS A 479 -25.41 -0.66 -24.96
C LYS A 479 -25.79 -1.03 -23.53
N ILE A 480 -26.96 -1.64 -23.34
CA ILE A 480 -27.43 -2.09 -22.02
C ILE A 480 -26.44 -3.08 -21.42
N LYS A 481 -25.91 -4.00 -22.22
CA LYS A 481 -24.96 -5.00 -21.75
C LYS A 481 -23.64 -4.40 -21.33
N LEU A 482 -23.00 -3.60 -22.18
CA LEU A 482 -21.70 -2.97 -21.89
C LEU A 482 -21.75 -2.11 -20.63
N LEU A 483 -22.76 -1.23 -20.51
CA LEU A 483 -22.92 -0.38 -19.32
C LEU A 483 -23.35 -1.18 -18.08
N GLY A 484 -24.06 -2.30 -18.27
CA GLY A 484 -24.54 -3.16 -17.18
C GLY A 484 -23.50 -4.14 -16.60
N LEU A 485 -22.30 -4.26 -17.19
CA LEU A 485 -21.30 -5.22 -16.72
C LEU A 485 -20.73 -4.88 -15.33
N ILE A 486 -20.57 -3.59 -14.97
CA ILE A 486 -20.02 -3.19 -13.66
C ILE A 486 -21.08 -2.71 -12.67
N HIS A 487 -22.34 -2.49 -13.09
CA HIS A 487 -23.42 -2.06 -12.20
C HIS A 487 -24.26 -3.24 -11.66
N PRO A 488 -24.14 -3.61 -10.36
CA PRO A 488 -25.00 -4.63 -9.75
C PRO A 488 -26.42 -4.13 -9.42
N THR A 489 -26.65 -2.82 -9.34
CA THR A 489 -27.88 -2.21 -8.79
C THR A 489 -28.89 -1.68 -9.82
N GLN A 490 -28.55 -1.62 -11.11
CA GLN A 490 -29.57 -1.35 -12.13
C GLN A 490 -30.28 -2.66 -12.46
N GLY A 491 -31.60 -2.73 -12.29
CA GLY A 491 -32.47 -3.86 -12.60
C GLY A 491 -32.53 -4.28 -14.09
N ASN A 492 -31.49 -3.99 -14.86
CA ASN A 492 -31.35 -4.23 -16.30
C ASN A 492 -30.07 -5.03 -16.66
N ARG A 493 -29.49 -5.80 -15.74
CA ARG A 493 -28.48 -6.82 -16.13
C ARG A 493 -29.19 -7.90 -16.96
N LYS A 494 -29.14 -7.78 -18.29
CA LYS A 494 -29.56 -8.88 -19.17
C LYS A 494 -28.52 -9.99 -19.11
N THR A 495 -28.97 -11.20 -18.79
CA THR A 495 -28.12 -12.39 -18.90
C THR A 495 -27.72 -12.58 -20.37
N PHE A 496 -26.61 -13.29 -20.59
CA PHE A 496 -26.18 -13.62 -21.94
C PHE A 496 -27.30 -14.32 -22.74
N GLN A 497 -28.02 -15.23 -22.07
CA GLN A 497 -29.20 -15.89 -22.62
C GLN A 497 -30.34 -14.92 -22.94
N ALA A 498 -30.70 -14.00 -22.03
CA ALA A 498 -31.77 -13.02 -22.27
C ALA A 498 -31.46 -12.09 -23.45
N MET A 499 -30.19 -11.76 -23.69
CA MET A 499 -29.78 -11.02 -24.88
C MET A 499 -29.93 -11.86 -26.16
N ILE A 500 -29.49 -13.13 -26.15
CA ILE A 500 -29.69 -14.04 -27.29
C ILE A 500 -31.17 -14.20 -27.61
N ASP A 501 -32.00 -14.38 -26.58
CA ASP A 501 -33.44 -14.55 -26.72
C ASP A 501 -34.11 -13.30 -27.33
N GLU A 502 -33.68 -12.11 -26.93
CA GLU A 502 -34.11 -10.83 -27.53
C GLU A 502 -33.59 -10.63 -28.95
N LEU A 503 -32.39 -11.14 -29.24
CA LEU A 503 -31.80 -11.17 -30.58
C LEU A 503 -32.22 -12.41 -31.38
N GLY A 504 -33.35 -13.05 -31.03
CA GLY A 504 -33.86 -14.31 -31.60
C GLY A 504 -34.07 -14.34 -33.13
N PHE A 505 -33.75 -13.25 -33.83
CA PHE A 505 -33.60 -13.21 -35.29
C PHE A 505 -32.25 -13.76 -35.78
N ILE A 506 -31.21 -13.86 -34.93
CA ILE A 506 -29.91 -14.46 -35.25
C ILE A 506 -29.97 -15.95 -34.88
N LYS A 507 -30.37 -16.80 -35.84
CA LYS A 507 -30.51 -18.26 -35.63
C LYS A 507 -29.26 -19.09 -35.97
N ASP A 508 -28.20 -18.45 -36.47
CA ASP A 508 -26.95 -19.11 -36.86
C ASP A 508 -26.05 -19.38 -35.64
N GLU A 509 -25.77 -20.67 -35.36
CA GLU A 509 -24.99 -21.11 -34.20
C GLU A 509 -23.56 -20.52 -34.19
N LYS A 510 -22.93 -20.38 -35.36
CA LYS A 510 -21.57 -19.81 -35.47
C LYS A 510 -21.53 -18.35 -35.06
N THR A 511 -22.54 -17.59 -35.47
CA THR A 511 -22.69 -16.18 -35.09
C THR A 511 -23.01 -16.04 -33.60
N GLN A 512 -23.88 -16.90 -33.05
CA GLN A 512 -24.16 -16.93 -31.61
C GLN A 512 -22.91 -17.25 -30.78
N TYR A 513 -22.07 -18.19 -31.24
CA TYR A 513 -20.79 -18.51 -30.60
C TYR A 513 -19.82 -17.32 -30.61
N LEU A 514 -19.65 -16.62 -31.73
CA LEU A 514 -18.76 -15.46 -31.79
C LEU A 514 -19.27 -14.28 -30.94
N ILE A 515 -20.59 -14.07 -30.91
CA ILE A 515 -21.24 -13.14 -29.98
C ILE A 515 -20.87 -13.51 -28.54
N ALA A 516 -20.97 -14.80 -28.18
CA ALA A 516 -20.61 -15.30 -26.86
C ALA A 516 -19.17 -15.01 -26.49
N ASP A 517 -18.25 -15.34 -27.39
CA ASP A 517 -16.81 -15.19 -27.15
C ASP A 517 -16.42 -13.72 -26.99
N THR A 518 -17.00 -12.85 -27.82
CA THR A 518 -16.81 -11.39 -27.73
C THR A 518 -17.27 -10.84 -26.38
N PHE A 519 -18.47 -11.21 -25.94
CA PHE A 519 -19.00 -10.75 -24.64
C PHE A 519 -18.26 -11.37 -23.46
N LYS A 520 -17.76 -12.60 -23.58
CA LYS A 520 -16.90 -13.21 -22.57
C LYS A 520 -15.60 -12.42 -22.42
N GLY A 521 -14.99 -11.99 -23.52
CA GLY A 521 -13.85 -11.07 -23.50
C GLY A 521 -14.14 -9.76 -22.77
N PHE A 522 -15.32 -9.17 -23.01
CA PHE A 522 -15.76 -7.95 -22.30
C PHE A 522 -15.99 -8.19 -20.80
N GLN A 523 -16.57 -9.34 -20.45
CA GLN A 523 -16.77 -9.75 -19.06
C GLN A 523 -15.42 -9.90 -18.35
N HIS A 524 -14.41 -10.54 -18.96
CA HIS A 524 -13.07 -10.66 -18.38
C HIS A 524 -12.42 -9.31 -18.06
N ILE A 525 -12.61 -8.30 -18.92
CA ILE A 525 -12.09 -6.94 -18.69
C ILE A 525 -12.88 -6.27 -17.55
N ALA A 526 -14.21 -6.40 -17.53
CA ALA A 526 -15.04 -5.86 -16.46
C ALA A 526 -14.73 -6.52 -15.10
N ASP A 527 -14.52 -7.84 -15.10
CA ASP A 527 -14.13 -8.62 -13.93
C ASP A 527 -12.79 -8.12 -13.39
N ALA A 528 -11.81 -7.81 -14.25
CA ALA A 528 -10.55 -7.20 -13.83
C ALA A 528 -10.75 -5.88 -13.05
N PHE A 529 -11.68 -5.03 -13.45
CA PHE A 529 -12.00 -3.80 -12.72
C PHE A 529 -12.68 -4.05 -11.36
N THR A 530 -13.35 -5.20 -11.19
CA THR A 530 -14.10 -5.55 -9.98
C THR A 530 -13.37 -6.48 -9.01
N GLU A 531 -12.68 -7.50 -9.52
CA GLU A 531 -12.00 -8.54 -8.73
C GLU A 531 -10.71 -8.00 -8.12
N VAL A 532 -10.02 -7.09 -8.81
CA VAL A 532 -8.76 -6.52 -8.30
C VAL A 532 -8.97 -5.73 -7.02
N ALA A 533 -10.17 -5.19 -6.77
CA ALA A 533 -10.49 -4.52 -5.50
C ALA A 533 -10.46 -5.45 -4.28
N ASN A 534 -10.57 -6.77 -4.49
CA ASN A 534 -10.48 -7.79 -3.44
C ASN A 534 -9.06 -8.36 -3.28
N ASP A 535 -8.07 -7.84 -4.01
CA ASP A 535 -6.68 -8.28 -3.88
C ASP A 535 -6.12 -7.82 -2.53
N TYR A 536 -5.27 -8.66 -1.91
CA TYR A 536 -4.75 -8.46 -0.56
C TYR A 536 -3.95 -7.16 -0.42
N PHE A 537 -3.33 -6.73 -1.52
CA PHE A 537 -2.55 -5.52 -1.50
C PHE A 537 -3.40 -4.26 -1.55
N ILE A 538 -4.71 -4.29 -1.82
CA ILE A 538 -5.54 -3.08 -1.90
C ILE A 538 -5.86 -2.53 -0.51
N LYS A 539 -5.39 -1.31 -0.21
CA LYS A 539 -5.71 -0.60 1.05
C LYS A 539 -7.00 0.23 0.97
N ASP A 540 -7.16 1.03 -0.08
CA ASP A 540 -8.35 1.87 -0.28
C ASP A 540 -9.29 1.29 -1.34
N GLN A 541 -10.07 0.29 -0.92
CA GLN A 541 -11.05 -0.38 -1.79
C GLN A 541 -12.13 0.59 -2.29
N ALA A 542 -12.52 1.58 -1.49
CA ALA A 542 -13.59 2.50 -1.85
C ALA A 542 -13.16 3.48 -2.95
N ALA A 543 -11.97 4.07 -2.82
CA ALA A 543 -11.40 4.92 -3.85
C ALA A 543 -11.13 4.13 -5.14
N LEU A 544 -10.59 2.91 -5.03
CA LEU A 544 -10.34 2.07 -6.19
C LEU A 544 -11.64 1.67 -6.90
N HIS A 545 -12.69 1.29 -6.17
CA HIS A 545 -13.99 0.99 -6.78
C HIS A 545 -14.56 2.18 -7.54
N LYS A 546 -14.43 3.39 -6.98
CA LYS A 546 -14.88 4.61 -7.65
C LYS A 546 -14.07 4.89 -8.92
N GLU A 547 -12.74 4.81 -8.85
CA GLU A 547 -11.84 5.00 -10.00
C GLU A 547 -12.11 3.96 -11.10
N SER A 548 -12.23 2.68 -10.75
CA SER A 548 -12.56 1.60 -11.68
C SER A 548 -13.91 1.84 -12.36
N GLN A 549 -14.92 2.31 -11.62
CA GLN A 549 -16.24 2.63 -12.20
C GLN A 549 -16.17 3.83 -13.14
N GLU A 550 -15.49 4.91 -12.76
CA GLU A 550 -15.33 6.11 -13.59
C GLU A 550 -14.58 5.78 -14.89
N LEU A 551 -13.45 5.06 -14.79
CA LEU A 551 -12.65 4.66 -15.94
C LEU A 551 -13.41 3.72 -16.88
N TYR A 552 -14.13 2.73 -16.36
CA TYR A 552 -14.95 1.83 -17.19
C TYR A 552 -16.10 2.57 -17.89
N ASN A 553 -16.77 3.48 -17.18
CA ASN A 553 -17.81 4.31 -17.77
C ASN A 553 -17.26 5.21 -18.88
N ASP A 554 -16.08 5.81 -18.69
CA ASP A 554 -15.39 6.58 -19.71
C ASP A 554 -15.13 5.73 -20.97
N ILE A 555 -14.59 4.52 -20.80
CA ILE A 555 -14.33 3.56 -21.88
C ILE A 555 -15.62 3.22 -22.64
N CYS A 556 -16.68 2.82 -21.93
CA CYS A 556 -17.96 2.49 -22.56
C CYS A 556 -18.56 3.68 -23.29
N ASN A 557 -18.53 4.88 -22.71
CA ASN A 557 -19.04 6.09 -23.33
C ASN A 557 -18.25 6.44 -24.60
N GLN A 558 -16.93 6.30 -24.60
CA GLN A 558 -16.10 6.48 -25.78
C GLN A 558 -16.44 5.47 -26.89
N CYS A 559 -16.59 4.18 -26.54
CA CYS A 559 -17.02 3.14 -27.49
C CYS A 559 -18.38 3.48 -28.14
N MET A 560 -19.35 3.92 -27.33
CA MET A 560 -20.71 4.21 -27.80
C MET A 560 -20.81 5.49 -28.63
N ARG A 561 -19.97 6.52 -28.36
CA ARG A 561 -19.95 7.75 -29.17
C ARG A 561 -19.68 7.45 -30.64
N GLY A 562 -18.69 6.60 -30.92
CA GLY A 562 -18.38 6.20 -32.30
C GLY A 562 -19.52 5.44 -32.97
N MET A 563 -20.25 4.59 -32.24
CA MET A 563 -21.37 3.81 -32.79
C MET A 563 -22.61 4.64 -33.13
N LEU A 564 -22.88 5.69 -32.35
CA LEU A 564 -24.07 6.54 -32.50
C LEU A 564 -23.91 7.63 -33.57
N VAL A 565 -22.68 7.86 -34.06
CA VAL A 565 -22.48 8.65 -35.28
C VAL A 565 -23.12 7.87 -36.42
N ARG A 566 -24.39 8.19 -36.67
CA ARG A 566 -25.17 7.75 -37.82
C ARG A 566 -24.24 7.77 -39.03
N ASN A 567 -24.06 6.60 -39.66
CA ASN A 567 -24.07 6.56 -41.10
C ASN A 567 -25.38 7.24 -41.50
N LYS A 568 -25.34 8.57 -41.71
CA LYS A 568 -26.27 9.28 -42.55
C LYS A 568 -26.01 8.75 -43.96
N HIS A 569 -26.33 7.49 -44.20
CA HIS A 569 -26.90 7.07 -45.45
C HIS A 569 -28.19 7.88 -45.59
N ARG A 570 -28.02 9.12 -46.07
CA ARG A 570 -29.01 9.75 -46.92
C ARG A 570 -29.33 8.68 -47.95
N ARG A 571 -30.52 8.09 -47.85
CA ARG A 571 -31.14 7.29 -48.90
C ARG A 571 -30.82 7.98 -50.22
N VAL A 572 -29.87 7.43 -50.98
CA VAL A 572 -29.72 7.82 -52.38
C VAL A 572 -30.97 7.26 -53.03
N LYS A 573 -32.00 8.10 -53.15
CA LYS A 573 -33.06 7.86 -54.13
C LYS A 573 -32.34 7.76 -55.46
N ARG A 574 -32.13 6.53 -55.95
CA ARG A 574 -31.88 6.30 -57.37
C ARG A 574 -33.09 6.86 -58.10
N LYS A 575 -33.00 8.10 -58.59
CA LYS A 575 -33.95 8.58 -59.58
C LYS A 575 -33.67 7.80 -60.86
N PRO A 576 -34.70 7.26 -61.52
CA PRO A 576 -34.51 6.63 -62.81
C PRO A 576 -34.22 7.73 -63.84
N GLY A 577 -33.10 7.62 -64.54
CA GLY A 577 -32.89 8.24 -65.84
C GLY A 577 -32.37 9.69 -65.89
N LYS A 578 -31.17 9.80 -66.49
CA LYS A 578 -30.60 10.87 -67.34
C LYS A 578 -30.18 12.20 -66.72
N GLY A 579 -28.91 12.54 -66.95
CA GLY A 579 -28.39 13.91 -67.03
C GLY A 579 -27.19 14.17 -66.11
N ASP A 580 -26.02 14.41 -66.71
CA ASP A 580 -24.74 14.71 -66.06
C ASP A 580 -24.81 15.76 -64.93
N SER A 581 -24.15 15.44 -63.82
CA SER A 581 -23.13 16.29 -63.18
C SER A 581 -22.56 15.56 -61.97
N SER A 582 -21.23 15.52 -61.91
CA SER A 582 -20.36 14.84 -60.95
C SER A 582 -20.89 14.85 -59.50
N SER A 583 -21.51 13.75 -59.07
CA SER A 583 -21.75 13.52 -57.65
C SER A 583 -20.44 13.01 -57.05
N LYS A 584 -19.74 13.88 -56.32
CA LYS A 584 -18.55 13.47 -55.55
C LYS A 584 -18.84 12.19 -54.73
N PRO A 585 -17.94 11.18 -54.72
CA PRO A 585 -18.12 9.92 -54.01
C PRO A 585 -18.49 10.14 -52.55
N TRP A 586 -19.32 9.27 -51.96
CA TRP A 586 -19.77 9.36 -50.57
C TRP A 586 -18.60 9.50 -49.57
N PHE A 587 -17.48 8.88 -49.94
CA PHE A 587 -16.19 8.87 -49.26
C PHE A 587 -15.49 10.25 -49.16
N SER A 588 -15.58 11.10 -50.20
CA SER A 588 -15.00 12.47 -50.19
C SER A 588 -15.70 13.46 -49.25
N ARG A 589 -16.81 13.05 -48.62
CA ARG A 589 -17.56 13.87 -47.65
C ARG A 589 -17.25 13.52 -46.19
N VAL A 590 -16.51 12.42 -45.96
CA VAL A 590 -16.10 11.96 -44.62
C VAL A 590 -14.90 12.77 -44.10
N PHE A 591 -14.10 13.38 -44.99
CA PHE A 591 -12.88 14.13 -44.68
C PHE A 591 -13.03 15.66 -44.78
N ALA A 592 -14.25 16.17 -44.84
CA ALA A 592 -14.53 17.61 -45.01
C ALA A 592 -14.71 18.39 -43.69
N SER A 593 -14.14 17.89 -42.59
CA SER A 593 -14.14 18.53 -41.26
C SER A 593 -12.73 18.74 -40.76
#